data_AF-A0A5K1H2G0-F1
#
_entry.id   AF-A0A5K1H2G0-F1
#
_cell.length_a   1.000
_cell.length_b   1.000
_cell.length_c   1.000
_cell.angle_alpha   90.00
_cell.angle_beta   90.00
_cell.angle_gamma   90.00
#
_symmetry.space_group_name_H-M   'P 1'
#
loop_
_entity.id
_entity.type
_entity.pdbx_description
1 polymer ?
#
loop_
_entity_poly.entity_id
_entity_poly.type
_entity_poly.pdbx_seq_one_letter_code
_entity_poly.pdbx_strand_id
1 'polypeptide(L)' 'PIKHDKKVLEAIGKKLKKNSVALDIVDFGEEDDGKPEKLEALLAAVNNNDSSHIVHVPSGPSALSDVLI' A
#
# COMPACT_ATOMS: atom_id res chain seq x y z
N PRO A 1 7.70 8.73 -5.19
CA PRO A 1 7.61 7.69 -6.25
C PRO A 1 8.17 6.30 -5.87
N ILE A 2 7.47 5.23 -6.27
CA ILE A 2 7.83 3.83 -6.03
C ILE A 2 8.80 3.32 -7.10
N LYS A 3 10.07 3.16 -6.71
CA LYS A 3 11.17 2.78 -7.63
C LYS A 3 11.19 1.32 -8.04
N HIS A 4 10.50 0.45 -7.31
CA HIS A 4 10.48 -0.98 -7.58
C HIS A 4 9.36 -1.36 -8.54
N ASP A 5 9.59 -2.41 -9.32
CA ASP A 5 8.59 -2.97 -10.21
C ASP A 5 7.54 -3.77 -9.44
N LYS A 6 6.34 -3.87 -10.01
CA LYS A 6 5.21 -4.64 -9.48
C LYS A 6 5.59 -6.05 -9.01
N LYS A 7 6.37 -6.78 -9.83
CA LYS A 7 6.82 -8.15 -9.51
C LYS A 7 7.66 -8.24 -8.23
N VAL A 8 8.48 -7.22 -7.96
CA VAL A 8 9.29 -7.17 -6.74
C VAL A 8 8.40 -6.96 -5.53
N LEU A 9 7.42 -6.06 -5.63
CA LEU A 9 6.46 -5.80 -4.56
C LEU A 9 5.57 -7.02 -4.27
N GLU A 10 5.11 -7.74 -5.30
CA GLU A 10 4.39 -9.01 -5.13
C GLU A 10 5.23 -10.07 -4.40
N ALA A 11 6.52 -10.16 -4.72
CA ALA A 11 7.43 -11.09 -4.05
C ALA A 11 7.62 -10.73 -2.57
N ILE A 12 7.73 -9.43 -2.25
CA ILE A 12 7.78 -8.92 -0.88
C ILE A 12 6.48 -9.24 -0.14
N GLY A 13 5.32 -8.92 -0.71
CA GLY A 13 4.01 -9.17 -0.11
C GLY A 13 3.80 -10.66 0.22
N LYS A 14 4.16 -11.55 -0.72
CA LYS A 14 4.12 -13.01 -0.48
C LYS A 14 5.05 -13.44 0.66
N LYS A 15 6.21 -12.81 0.81
CA LYS A 15 7.15 -13.12 1.91
C LYS A 15 6.59 -12.64 3.26
N LEU A 16 5.99 -11.46 3.31
CA LEU A 16 5.32 -10.93 4.51
C LEU A 16 4.14 -11.82 4.93
N LYS A 17 3.28 -12.19 3.98
CA LYS A 17 2.14 -13.10 4.20
C LYS A 17 2.54 -14.44 4.79
N LYS A 18 3.62 -15.06 4.29
CA LYS A 18 4.14 -16.34 4.81
C LYS A 18 4.63 -16.28 6.26
N ASN A 19 4.98 -15.09 6.74
CA ASN A 19 5.44 -14.86 8.11
C ASN A 19 4.35 -14.23 8.99
N SER A 20 3.09 -14.22 8.51
CA SER A 20 1.95 -13.62 9.22
C SER A 20 2.16 -12.15 9.60
N VAL A 21 2.85 -11.39 8.75
CA VAL A 21 3.09 -9.96 8.95
C VAL A 21 1.96 -9.16 8.32
N ALA A 22 1.25 -8.39 9.14
CA ALA A 22 0.29 -7.37 8.71
C ALA A 22 1.00 -6.14 8.14
N LEU A 23 0.39 -5.49 7.15
CA LEU A 23 0.91 -4.27 6.53
C LEU A 23 -0.22 -3.26 6.35
N ASP A 24 -0.05 -2.05 6.88
CA ASP A 24 -0.91 -0.92 6.56
C ASP A 24 -0.15 0.08 5.69
N ILE A 25 -0.77 0.51 4.59
CA ILE A 25 -0.19 1.40 3.58
C ILE A 25 -0.94 2.73 3.64
N VAL A 26 -0.20 3.82 3.85
CA VAL A 26 -0.75 5.17 3.74
C VAL A 26 -0.23 5.79 2.44
N ASP A 27 -1.11 5.94 1.47
CA ASP A 27 -0.80 6.43 0.14
C ASP A 27 -1.17 7.91 -0.01
N PHE A 28 -0.17 8.78 -0.06
CA PHE A 28 -0.37 10.21 -0.28
C PHE A 28 -0.49 10.49 -1.77
N GLY A 29 -1.50 11.27 -2.18
CA GLY A 29 -1.85 11.60 -3.57
C GLY A 29 -0.79 12.43 -4.30
N GLU A 30 0.42 11.91 -4.45
CA GLU A 30 1.39 12.39 -5.44
C GLU A 30 1.03 11.81 -6.82
N GLU A 31 1.17 12.60 -7.88
CA GLU A 31 1.02 12.12 -9.26
C GLU A 31 2.24 11.24 -9.63
N ASP A 32 2.07 9.93 -9.57
CA ASP A 32 3.04 8.94 -10.05
C ASP A 32 2.30 7.86 -10.86
N ASP A 33 2.50 7.89 -12.18
CA ASP A 33 1.86 6.97 -13.13
C ASP A 33 2.27 5.52 -12.81
N GLY A 34 1.31 4.75 -12.28
CA GLY A 34 1.48 3.35 -11.93
C GLY A 34 1.75 3.09 -10.44
N LYS A 35 1.87 4.12 -9.60
CA LYS A 35 1.94 3.95 -8.14
C LYS A 35 0.72 3.22 -7.56
N PRO A 36 -0.53 3.58 -7.92
CA PRO A 36 -1.71 2.90 -7.39
C PRO A 36 -1.69 1.40 -7.70
N GLU A 37 -1.41 1.03 -8.95
CA GLU A 37 -1.36 -0.39 -9.37
C GLU A 37 -0.30 -1.18 -8.58
N LYS A 38 0.85 -0.57 -8.32
CA LYS A 38 1.95 -1.18 -7.56
C LYS A 38 1.57 -1.41 -6.09
N LEU A 39 0.91 -0.44 -5.46
CA LEU A 39 0.47 -0.54 -4.07
C LEU A 39 -0.66 -1.54 -3.91
N GLU A 40 -1.63 -1.56 -4.81
CA GLU A 40 -2.70 -2.56 -4.84
C GLU A 40 -2.16 -3.98 -5.00
N ALA A 41 -1.16 -4.17 -5.87
CA ALA A 41 -0.50 -5.46 -6.03
C ALA A 41 0.24 -5.92 -4.76
N LEU A 42 0.89 -4.99 -4.05
CA LEU A 42 1.54 -5.26 -2.77
C LEU A 42 0.51 -5.66 -1.72
N LEU A 43 -0.58 -4.89 -1.58
CA LEU A 43 -1.66 -5.15 -0.63
C LEU A 43 -2.29 -6.52 -0.88
N ALA A 44 -2.66 -6.82 -2.13
CA ALA A 44 -3.23 -8.11 -2.50
C ALA A 44 -2.29 -9.29 -2.21
N ALA A 45 -0.97 -9.10 -2.38
CA ALA A 45 0.02 -10.13 -2.12
C ALA A 45 0.26 -10.40 -0.62
N VAL A 46 0.13 -9.37 0.23
CA VAL A 46 0.35 -9.49 1.69
C VAL A 46 -0.92 -9.88 2.45
N ASN A 47 -2.10 -9.43 2.02
CA ASN A 47 -3.33 -9.55 2.81
C ASN A 47 -3.71 -11.02 3.07
N ASN A 48 -4.08 -11.31 4.32
CA ASN A 48 -4.54 -12.61 4.76
C ASN A 48 -5.72 -12.45 5.72
N ASN A 49 -6.95 -12.67 5.21
CA ASN A 49 -8.19 -12.45 5.97
C ASN A 49 -8.30 -11.02 6.52
N ASP A 50 -8.11 -10.02 5.65
CA ASP A 50 -8.25 -8.59 5.97
C ASP A 50 -7.32 -8.10 7.10
N SER A 51 -6.11 -8.66 7.14
CA SER A 51 -5.05 -8.28 8.08
C SER A 51 -4.22 -7.09 7.61
N SER A 52 -4.56 -6.45 6.49
CA SER A 52 -3.74 -5.43 5.84
C SER A 52 -4.63 -4.46 5.09
N HIS A 53 -4.31 -3.17 5.16
CA HIS A 53 -5.17 -2.10 4.67
C HIS A 53 -4.38 -1.07 3.86
N ILE A 54 -5.08 -0.34 3.00
CA ILE A 54 -4.56 0.85 2.33
C ILE A 54 -5.51 2.02 2.55
N VAL A 55 -4.93 3.19 2.83
CA VAL A 55 -5.64 4.45 2.95
C VAL A 55 -5.06 5.42 1.92
N HIS A 56 -5.90 5.93 1.03
CA HIS A 56 -5.51 6.95 0.07
C HIS A 56 -5.83 8.35 0.64
N VAL A 57 -4.77 9.11 0.88
CA VAL A 57 -4.84 10.50 1.32
C VAL A 57 -4.81 11.39 0.09
N PRO A 58 -5.90 12.08 -0.27
CA PRO A 58 -5.90 13.00 -1.41
C PRO A 58 -4.92 14.15 -1.18
N SER A 59 -4.35 14.68 -2.25
CA SER A 59 -3.49 15.87 -2.21
C SER A 59 -4.31 17.09 -1.76
N GLY A 60 -3.84 17.82 -0.75
CA GLY A 60 -4.54 19.00 -0.24
C GLY A 60 -4.15 19.38 1.19
N PRO A 61 -4.70 20.48 1.73
CA PRO A 61 -4.36 20.99 3.07
C PRO A 61 -5.00 20.21 4.23
N SER A 62 -5.62 19.06 3.97
CA SER A 62 -6.28 18.23 4.97
C SER A 62 -5.27 17.73 6.01
N ALA A 63 -5.62 17.81 7.30
CA ALA A 63 -4.79 17.26 8.35
C ALA A 63 -4.81 15.72 8.28
N LEU A 64 -3.66 15.08 8.47
CA LEU A 64 -3.56 13.61 8.40
C LEU A 64 -4.41 12.90 9.45
N SER A 65 -4.64 13.57 10.58
CA SER A 65 -5.55 13.11 11.65
C SER A 65 -6.99 12.90 11.18
N ASP A 66 -7.41 13.59 10.12
CA ASP A 66 -8.81 13.57 9.68
C ASP A 66 -9.08 12.43 8.68
N VAL A 67 -8.03 11.78 8.17
CA VAL A 67 -8.09 10.71 7.16
C VAL A 67 -7.77 9.34 7.75
N LEU A 68 -6.96 9.29 8.81
CA LEU A 68 -6.61 8.05 9.53
C LEU A 68 -7.63 7.81 10.65
N ILE A 69 -8.76 7.17 10.34
CA ILE A 69 -9.82 6.79 11.30
C ILE A 69 -9.93 5.27 11.40
#